data_AF-A0ABD3X6J2-F1
#
_entry.id   AF-A0ABD3X6J2-F1
#
_cell.length_a   1.000
_cell.length_b   1.000
_cell.length_c   1.000
_cell.angle_alpha   90.00
_cell.angle_beta   90.00
_cell.angle_gamma   90.00
#
_symmetry.space_group_name_H-M   'P 1'
#
loop_
_entity.id
_entity.type
_entity.pdbx_description
1 polymer ?
#
loop_
_entity_poly.entity_id
_entity_poly.type
_entity_poly.pdbx_seq_one_letter_code
_entity_poly.pdbx_strand_id
1 'polypeptide(L)'
;MTGESNGLVNFIKSRGLNHRQFRSLLEEIGADYGDLVYCCEVRWLSRGKMLKRFWELIEKVIEFLRGKKKDKEVASMTDLAWQADLTFLVDMAQHLNDLNLKLQGKNQLVCQLANQISAFRTKLQLFRQQAASGNFVHFPTFQSHLQKSQDIDTKVYVAKLDTLVQSFNSRFHDFDQCRLLMKLFADPFSVSVDDLSAEYQLELTDLQASDELRATYRENSLLDFYRTLPDTFPNLKDNALVHTIMFGSTYCCEQAFSQMKLNKSNTRNQLTDDNLEAILRLLTSNIKPDFSKLADDMQHHPSH
;
A
#
# COMPACT_ATOMS: atom_id res chain seq x y z
N MET A 1 -15.91 5.99 14.58
CA MET A 1 -15.98 4.73 13.80
C MET A 1 -14.72 3.89 13.76
N THR A 2 -13.63 4.22 13.05
CA THR A 2 -12.45 3.33 13.03
C THR A 2 -11.89 3.05 14.43
N GLY A 3 -11.92 4.06 15.32
CA GLY A 3 -11.53 3.91 16.72
C GLY A 3 -12.54 3.11 17.56
N GLU A 4 -13.83 3.20 17.24
CA GLU A 4 -14.90 2.47 17.95
C GLU A 4 -14.90 0.99 17.59
N SER A 5 -14.84 0.65 16.29
CA SER A 5 -14.69 -0.74 15.84
C SER A 5 -13.42 -1.37 16.41
N ASN A 6 -12.30 -0.63 16.42
CA ASN A 6 -11.05 -1.11 17.05
C ASN A 6 -11.20 -1.30 18.56
N GLY A 7 -11.89 -0.38 19.25
CA GLY A 7 -12.20 -0.49 20.67
C GLY A 7 -13.03 -1.73 21.01
N LEU A 8 -14.02 -2.07 20.17
CA LEU A 8 -14.84 -3.28 20.32
C LEU A 8 -14.03 -4.56 20.06
N VAL A 9 -13.22 -4.59 18.99
CA VAL A 9 -12.30 -5.70 18.73
C VAL A 9 -11.35 -5.89 19.92
N ASN A 10 -10.78 -4.81 20.44
CA ASN A 10 -9.91 -4.86 21.62
C ASN A 10 -10.66 -5.36 22.85
N PHE A 11 -11.90 -4.94 23.09
CA PHE A 11 -12.71 -5.45 24.21
C PHE A 11 -12.97 -6.96 24.14
N ILE A 12 -13.26 -7.47 22.94
CA ILE A 12 -13.51 -8.90 22.71
C ILE A 12 -12.21 -9.70 22.88
N LYS A 13 -11.10 -9.22 22.30
CA LYS A 13 -9.86 -9.99 22.20
C LYS A 13 -8.90 -9.81 23.37
N SER A 14 -8.92 -8.68 24.08
CA SER A 14 -7.96 -8.40 25.17
C SER A 14 -8.18 -9.24 26.43
N ARG A 15 -9.41 -9.71 26.66
CA ARG A 15 -9.76 -10.57 27.80
C ARG A 15 -9.87 -12.01 27.34
N GLY A 16 -9.02 -12.89 27.86
CA GLY A 16 -8.94 -14.30 27.45
C GLY A 16 -10.24 -15.11 27.61
N LEU A 17 -11.13 -14.71 28.52
CA LEU A 17 -12.47 -15.30 28.63
C LEU A 17 -13.38 -14.83 27.49
N ASN A 18 -13.42 -13.52 27.22
CA ASN A 18 -14.24 -12.96 26.14
C ASN A 18 -13.81 -13.53 24.78
N HIS A 19 -12.50 -13.65 24.54
CA HIS A 19 -11.97 -14.20 23.30
C HIS A 19 -12.37 -15.66 23.09
N ARG A 20 -12.22 -16.51 24.13
CA ARG A 20 -12.66 -17.91 24.07
C ARG A 20 -14.16 -18.05 23.85
N GLN A 21 -14.97 -17.27 24.56
CA GLN A 21 -16.43 -17.29 24.41
C GLN A 21 -16.86 -16.84 23.01
N PHE A 22 -16.22 -15.82 22.45
CA PHE A 22 -16.53 -15.35 21.10
C PHE A 22 -16.11 -16.39 20.04
N ARG A 23 -14.98 -17.08 20.21
CA ARG A 23 -14.59 -18.17 19.30
C ARG A 23 -15.53 -19.37 19.37
N SER A 24 -15.96 -19.78 20.57
CA SER A 24 -16.97 -20.84 20.74
C SER A 24 -18.25 -20.49 19.98
N LEU A 25 -18.72 -19.25 20.11
CA LEU A 25 -19.90 -18.76 19.39
C LEU A 25 -19.72 -18.88 17.86
N LEU A 26 -18.57 -18.50 17.32
CA LEU A 26 -18.29 -18.59 15.87
C LEU A 26 -18.22 -20.04 15.38
N GLU A 27 -17.67 -20.94 16.20
CA GLU A 27 -17.57 -22.37 15.89
C GLU A 27 -18.95 -23.06 15.95
N GLU A 28 -19.77 -22.74 16.95
CA GLU A 28 -21.13 -23.30 17.13
C GLU A 28 -22.07 -22.96 15.95
N ILE A 29 -21.91 -21.77 15.36
CA ILE A 29 -22.77 -21.30 14.26
C ILE A 29 -22.16 -21.55 12.87
N GLY A 30 -20.97 -22.17 12.79
CA GLY A 30 -20.29 -22.45 11.52
C GLY A 30 -19.92 -21.20 10.71
N ALA A 31 -19.48 -20.13 11.38
CA ALA A 31 -19.10 -18.89 10.70
C ALA A 31 -17.89 -19.07 9.76
N ASP A 32 -17.87 -18.34 8.64
CA ASP A 32 -16.78 -18.37 7.65
C ASP A 32 -15.41 -17.97 8.23
N TYR A 33 -15.42 -17.23 9.33
CA TYR A 33 -14.21 -16.83 10.06
C TYR A 33 -14.27 -17.30 11.51
N GLY A 34 -13.21 -17.96 11.97
CA GLY A 34 -13.09 -18.42 13.35
C GLY A 34 -12.63 -17.36 14.37
N ASP A 35 -12.32 -16.12 13.95
CA ASP A 35 -11.92 -15.03 14.86
C ASP A 35 -11.89 -13.64 14.19
N LEU A 36 -12.05 -12.58 14.99
CA LEU A 36 -11.76 -11.19 14.59
C LEU A 36 -10.25 -10.94 14.44
N VAL A 37 -9.85 -9.91 13.69
CA VAL A 37 -8.43 -9.56 13.49
C VAL A 37 -8.09 -8.30 14.28
N TYR A 38 -6.99 -8.29 15.04
CA TYR A 38 -6.48 -7.07 15.67
C TYR A 38 -6.05 -6.06 14.60
N CYS A 39 -6.38 -4.78 14.81
CA CYS A 39 -5.78 -3.70 14.03
C CYS A 39 -4.40 -3.38 14.64
N CYS A 40 -3.35 -3.47 13.84
CA CYS A 40 -2.05 -2.91 14.21
C CYS A 40 -2.01 -1.48 13.68
N GLU A 41 -1.97 -0.49 14.56
CA GLU A 41 -2.01 0.94 14.18
C GLU A 41 -0.89 1.33 13.21
N VAL A 42 0.27 0.67 13.32
CA VAL A 42 1.44 0.87 12.46
C VAL A 42 1.30 0.21 11.09
N ARG A 43 0.36 -0.73 10.91
CA ARG A 43 0.15 -1.48 9.65
C ARG A 43 -1.23 -1.22 9.11
N TRP A 44 -1.36 -0.15 8.35
CA TRP A 44 -2.64 0.34 7.81
C TRP A 44 -3.43 -0.75 7.04
N LEU A 45 -2.77 -1.69 6.32
CA LEU A 45 -3.41 -2.84 5.65
C LEU A 45 -4.27 -3.69 6.60
N SER A 46 -3.83 -3.82 7.85
CA SER A 46 -4.55 -4.57 8.88
C SER A 46 -5.88 -3.92 9.23
N ARG A 47 -5.99 -2.59 9.08
CA ARG A 47 -7.20 -1.83 9.39
C ARG A 47 -8.32 -2.16 8.40
N GLY A 48 -8.06 -2.14 7.10
CA GLY A 48 -9.08 -2.49 6.10
C GLY A 48 -9.51 -3.96 6.21
N LYS A 49 -8.57 -4.87 6.50
CA LYS A 49 -8.88 -6.29 6.75
C LYS A 49 -9.74 -6.48 8.01
N MET A 50 -9.42 -5.77 9.09
CA MET A 50 -10.19 -5.79 10.33
C MET A 50 -11.60 -5.25 10.10
N LEU A 51 -11.76 -4.11 9.44
CA LEU A 51 -13.07 -3.50 9.17
C LEU A 51 -13.96 -4.45 8.34
N LYS A 52 -13.41 -5.05 7.28
CA LYS A 52 -14.14 -6.01 6.45
C LYS A 52 -14.67 -7.17 7.29
N ARG A 53 -13.79 -7.82 8.07
CA ARG A 53 -14.18 -8.96 8.90
C ARG A 53 -15.15 -8.56 10.01
N PHE A 54 -14.98 -7.37 10.58
CA PHE A 54 -15.86 -6.84 11.60
C PHE A 54 -17.28 -6.65 11.05
N TRP A 55 -17.42 -6.15 9.82
CA TRP A 55 -18.71 -6.05 9.15
C TRP A 55 -19.32 -7.42 8.81
N GLU A 56 -18.53 -8.35 8.27
CA GLU A 56 -19.00 -9.72 7.96
C GLU A 56 -19.52 -10.47 9.20
N LEU A 57 -18.97 -10.15 10.39
CA LEU A 57 -19.38 -10.71 11.67
C LEU A 57 -20.31 -9.80 12.50
N ILE A 58 -20.84 -8.71 11.91
CA ILE A 58 -21.50 -7.64 12.68
C ILE A 58 -22.65 -8.14 13.57
N GLU A 59 -23.51 -9.02 13.04
CA GLU A 59 -24.65 -9.59 13.77
C GLU A 59 -24.19 -10.40 14.98
N LYS A 60 -23.05 -11.11 14.85
CA LYS A 60 -22.52 -12.03 15.85
C LYS A 60 -21.82 -11.24 16.95
N VAL A 61 -21.17 -10.14 16.57
CA VAL A 61 -20.68 -9.14 17.51
C VAL A 61 -21.84 -8.52 18.29
N ILE A 62 -22.95 -8.16 17.64
CA ILE A 62 -24.13 -7.60 18.31
C ILE A 62 -24.72 -8.61 19.32
N GLU A 63 -24.88 -9.87 18.92
CA GLU A 63 -25.36 -10.95 19.80
C GLU A 63 -24.47 -11.12 21.03
N PHE A 64 -23.15 -11.20 20.82
CA PHE A 64 -22.18 -11.31 21.90
C PHE A 64 -22.25 -10.11 22.87
N LEU A 65 -22.39 -8.89 22.34
CA LEU A 65 -22.47 -7.67 23.15
C LEU A 65 -23.78 -7.60 23.96
N ARG A 66 -24.90 -8.11 23.46
CA ARG A 66 -26.14 -8.26 24.24
C ARG A 66 -25.92 -9.19 25.43
N GLY A 67 -25.27 -10.34 25.22
CA GLY A 67 -24.90 -11.26 26.31
C GLY A 67 -23.97 -10.64 27.36
N LYS A 68 -23.23 -9.58 26.99
CA LYS A 68 -22.35 -8.80 27.88
C LYS A 68 -23.00 -7.56 28.48
N LYS A 69 -24.30 -7.34 28.28
CA LYS A 69 -25.05 -6.15 28.75
C LYS A 69 -24.42 -4.84 28.28
N LYS A 70 -23.97 -4.81 27.02
CA LYS A 70 -23.39 -3.64 26.34
C LYS A 70 -24.44 -2.93 25.49
N ASP A 71 -25.54 -2.53 26.12
CA ASP A 71 -26.74 -2.06 25.42
C ASP A 71 -26.51 -0.78 24.62
N LYS A 72 -25.63 0.10 25.10
CA LYS A 72 -25.26 1.34 24.39
C LYS A 72 -24.54 1.03 23.08
N GLU A 73 -23.55 0.15 23.11
CA GLU A 73 -22.79 -0.26 21.93
C GLU A 73 -23.68 -1.03 20.95
N VAL A 74 -24.56 -1.89 21.45
CA VAL A 74 -25.57 -2.59 20.63
C VAL A 74 -26.50 -1.60 19.94
N ALA A 75 -27.03 -0.61 20.67
CA ALA A 75 -27.94 0.40 20.11
C ALA A 75 -27.27 1.18 18.97
N SER A 76 -26.01 1.59 19.14
CA SER A 76 -25.24 2.24 18.08
C SER A 76 -25.00 1.32 16.88
N MET A 77 -24.68 0.04 17.10
CA MET A 77 -24.41 -0.90 16.00
C MET A 77 -25.66 -1.32 15.23
N THR A 78 -26.84 -1.20 15.82
CA THR A 78 -28.13 -1.43 15.14
C THR A 78 -28.66 -0.20 14.41
N ASP A 79 -28.08 0.98 14.65
CA ASP A 79 -28.46 2.21 13.95
C ASP A 79 -28.08 2.14 12.47
N LEU A 80 -29.04 2.46 11.60
CA LEU A 80 -28.87 2.33 10.15
C LEU A 80 -27.90 3.36 9.58
N ALA A 81 -27.83 4.57 10.15
CA ALA A 81 -26.87 5.58 9.73
C ALA A 81 -25.44 5.19 10.13
N TRP A 82 -25.26 4.66 11.34
CA TRP A 82 -23.98 4.13 11.81
C TRP A 82 -23.49 2.97 10.93
N GLN A 83 -24.38 2.03 10.58
CA GLN A 83 -24.05 0.94 9.66
C GLN A 83 -23.72 1.43 8.26
N ALA A 84 -24.41 2.46 7.78
CA ALA A 84 -24.12 3.09 6.49
C ALA A 84 -22.69 3.66 6.47
N ASP A 85 -22.30 4.35 7.53
CA ASP A 85 -20.95 4.88 7.60
C ASP A 85 -19.89 3.77 7.71
N LEU A 86 -20.15 2.70 8.47
CA LEU A 86 -19.24 1.56 8.57
C LEU A 86 -19.07 0.85 7.21
N THR A 87 -20.16 0.61 6.50
CA THR A 87 -20.12 -0.09 5.21
C THR A 87 -19.42 0.72 4.13
N PHE A 88 -19.66 2.03 4.07
CA PHE A 88 -18.91 2.94 3.21
C PHE A 88 -17.40 2.90 3.53
N LEU A 89 -17.06 2.94 4.82
CA LEU A 89 -15.68 2.90 5.28
C LEU A 89 -14.99 1.56 4.97
N VAL A 90 -15.71 0.43 5.05
CA VAL A 90 -15.21 -0.88 4.65
C VAL A 90 -14.78 -0.88 3.19
N ASP A 91 -15.65 -0.41 2.29
CA ASP A 91 -15.36 -0.37 0.85
C ASP A 91 -14.22 0.63 0.53
N MET A 92 -14.23 1.82 1.12
CA MET A 92 -13.12 2.78 0.96
C MET A 92 -11.78 2.22 1.47
N ALA A 93 -11.79 1.54 2.62
CA ALA A 93 -10.58 0.94 3.16
C ALA A 93 -10.04 -0.19 2.27
N GLN A 94 -10.91 -0.91 1.57
CA GLN A 94 -10.50 -1.91 0.57
C GLN A 94 -9.83 -1.24 -0.64
N HIS A 95 -10.43 -0.19 -1.20
CA HIS A 95 -9.82 0.56 -2.31
C HIS A 95 -8.44 1.12 -1.95
N LEU A 96 -8.31 1.67 -0.74
CA LEU A 96 -7.03 2.11 -0.24
C LEU A 96 -6.08 0.92 -0.12
N ASN A 97 -6.50 -0.20 0.52
CA ASN A 97 -5.76 -1.48 0.64
C ASN A 97 -5.12 -1.91 -0.68
N ASP A 98 -5.91 -1.92 -1.74
CA ASP A 98 -5.45 -2.30 -3.07
C ASP A 98 -4.43 -1.32 -3.64
N LEU A 99 -4.61 -0.01 -3.43
CA LEU A 99 -3.61 0.98 -3.84
C LEU A 99 -2.27 0.70 -3.15
N ASN A 100 -2.21 0.63 -1.83
CA ASN A 100 -0.90 0.50 -1.20
C ASN A 100 -0.30 -0.90 -1.34
N LEU A 101 -1.07 -1.96 -1.58
CA LEU A 101 -0.47 -3.22 -2.05
C LEU A 101 0.30 -3.02 -3.36
N LYS A 102 -0.19 -2.16 -4.26
CA LYS A 102 0.51 -1.81 -5.52
C LYS A 102 1.67 -0.85 -5.33
N LEU A 103 1.70 -0.09 -4.23
CA LEU A 103 2.82 0.78 -3.85
C LEU A 103 3.90 0.05 -3.06
N GLN A 104 3.66 -1.20 -2.69
CA GLN A 104 4.60 -2.06 -1.99
C GLN A 104 5.15 -3.11 -2.95
N GLY A 105 6.47 -3.30 -2.89
CA GLY A 105 7.14 -4.29 -3.71
C GLY A 105 8.62 -3.99 -3.83
N LYS A 106 9.38 -5.01 -4.25
CA LYS A 106 10.78 -4.82 -4.63
C LYS A 106 10.84 -4.29 -6.07
N ASN A 107 11.87 -3.52 -6.36
CA ASN A 107 12.22 -3.08 -7.72
C ASN A 107 11.12 -2.28 -8.43
N GLN A 108 10.33 -1.50 -7.70
CA GLN A 108 9.35 -0.59 -8.29
C GLN A 108 10.00 0.77 -8.55
N LEU A 109 9.93 1.23 -9.80
CA LEU A 109 10.42 2.56 -10.18
C LEU A 109 9.43 3.64 -9.76
N VAL A 110 9.93 4.84 -9.46
CA VAL A 110 9.10 5.97 -9.03
C VAL A 110 8.00 6.30 -10.03
N CYS A 111 8.27 6.20 -11.34
CA CYS A 111 7.28 6.41 -12.40
C CYS A 111 6.13 5.39 -12.36
N GLN A 112 6.42 4.13 -12.04
CA GLN A 112 5.41 3.09 -11.90
C GLN A 112 4.51 3.38 -10.70
N LEU A 113 5.08 3.83 -9.58
CA LEU A 113 4.32 4.19 -8.39
C LEU A 113 3.48 5.45 -8.60
N ALA A 114 4.04 6.47 -9.23
CA ALA A 114 3.32 7.69 -9.59
C ALA A 114 2.14 7.39 -10.53
N ASN A 115 2.28 6.41 -11.43
CA ASN A 115 1.18 5.93 -12.26
C ASN A 115 0.07 5.26 -11.43
N GLN A 116 0.41 4.46 -10.41
CA GLN A 116 -0.59 3.87 -9.51
C GLN A 116 -1.35 4.95 -8.72
N ILE A 117 -0.64 5.96 -8.22
CA ILE A 117 -1.24 7.11 -7.52
C ILE A 117 -2.15 7.90 -8.46
N SER A 118 -1.68 8.21 -9.67
CA SER A 118 -2.45 8.94 -10.69
C SER A 118 -3.72 8.19 -11.07
N ALA A 119 -3.63 6.89 -11.32
CA ALA A 119 -4.79 6.05 -11.60
C ALA A 119 -5.78 6.04 -10.43
N PHE A 120 -5.31 6.03 -9.19
CA PHE A 120 -6.18 6.10 -8.02
C PHE A 120 -6.84 7.47 -7.85
N ARG A 121 -6.13 8.59 -8.10
CA ARG A 121 -6.73 9.94 -8.14
C ARG A 121 -7.88 10.00 -9.14
N THR A 122 -7.72 9.42 -10.33
CA THR A 122 -8.78 9.32 -11.33
C THR A 122 -9.94 8.45 -10.86
N LYS A 123 -9.67 7.32 -10.20
CA LYS A 123 -10.73 6.48 -9.59
C LYS A 123 -11.51 7.22 -8.51
N LEU A 124 -10.85 7.97 -7.64
CA LEU A 124 -11.54 8.78 -6.62
C LEU A 124 -12.47 9.82 -7.25
N GLN A 125 -12.04 10.47 -8.32
CA GLN A 125 -12.90 11.39 -9.08
C GLN A 125 -14.11 10.66 -9.68
N LEU A 126 -13.91 9.49 -10.28
CA LEU A 126 -14.99 8.64 -10.78
C LEU A 126 -15.98 8.26 -9.67
N PHE A 127 -15.48 7.81 -8.52
CA PHE A 127 -16.29 7.43 -7.36
C PHE A 127 -17.13 8.61 -6.87
N ARG A 128 -16.52 9.79 -6.77
CA ARG A 128 -17.22 11.03 -6.39
C ARG A 128 -18.34 11.38 -7.38
N GLN A 129 -18.05 11.33 -8.68
CA GLN A 129 -19.03 11.66 -9.73
C GLN A 129 -20.20 10.68 -9.73
N GLN A 130 -19.93 9.38 -9.60
CA GLN A 130 -20.96 8.35 -9.50
C GLN A 130 -21.77 8.49 -8.19
N ALA A 131 -21.12 8.73 -7.05
CA ALA A 131 -21.82 8.94 -5.79
C ALA A 131 -22.74 10.18 -5.86
N ALA A 132 -22.33 11.24 -6.56
CA ALA A 132 -23.16 12.43 -6.77
C ALA A 132 -24.43 12.15 -7.61
N SER A 133 -24.42 11.12 -8.47
CA SER A 133 -25.60 10.63 -9.18
C SER A 133 -26.33 9.50 -8.42
N GLY A 134 -25.98 9.23 -7.16
CA GLY A 134 -26.56 8.17 -6.35
C GLY A 134 -26.07 6.76 -6.72
N ASN A 135 -25.06 6.64 -7.58
CA ASN A 135 -24.49 5.36 -8.00
C ASN A 135 -23.29 4.97 -7.12
N PHE A 136 -23.44 3.89 -6.38
CA PHE A 136 -22.42 3.32 -5.50
C PHE A 136 -21.92 1.95 -5.95
N VAL A 137 -21.89 1.67 -7.26
CA VAL A 137 -21.49 0.35 -7.82
C VAL A 137 -20.10 -0.11 -7.38
N HIS A 138 -19.18 0.81 -7.11
CA HIS A 138 -17.83 0.51 -6.61
C HIS A 138 -17.75 0.42 -5.08
N PHE A 139 -18.89 0.47 -4.39
CA PHE A 139 -19.04 0.33 -2.96
C PHE A 139 -20.08 -0.76 -2.67
N PRO A 140 -19.77 -2.03 -2.95
CA PRO A 140 -20.76 -3.11 -2.93
C PRO A 140 -21.37 -3.34 -1.55
N THR A 141 -20.57 -3.18 -0.48
CA THR A 141 -21.04 -3.34 0.90
C THR A 141 -22.01 -2.22 1.26
N PHE A 142 -21.65 -0.98 0.93
CA PHE A 142 -22.49 0.20 1.13
C PHE A 142 -23.77 0.14 0.30
N GLN A 143 -23.67 -0.21 -0.99
CA GLN A 143 -24.81 -0.32 -1.90
C GLN A 143 -25.81 -1.38 -1.41
N SER A 144 -25.33 -2.51 -0.92
CA SER A 144 -26.19 -3.55 -0.32
C SER A 144 -26.90 -3.05 0.95
N HIS A 145 -26.24 -2.19 1.74
CA HIS A 145 -26.85 -1.58 2.92
C HIS A 145 -27.90 -0.52 2.57
N LEU A 146 -27.67 0.30 1.54
CA LEU A 146 -28.64 1.28 1.07
C LEU A 146 -29.96 0.65 0.62
N GLN A 147 -29.97 -0.63 0.20
CA GLN A 147 -31.20 -1.35 -0.11
C GLN A 147 -32.09 -1.58 1.13
N LYS A 148 -31.52 -1.52 2.34
CA LYS A 148 -32.24 -1.74 3.61
C LYS A 148 -32.92 -0.47 4.13
N SER A 149 -32.51 0.72 3.66
CA SER A 149 -33.10 1.99 4.10
C SER A 149 -32.90 3.10 3.07
N GLN A 150 -34.00 3.75 2.69
CA GLN A 150 -34.00 4.88 1.75
C GLN A 150 -33.72 6.23 2.43
N ASP A 151 -33.74 6.29 3.76
CA ASP A 151 -33.61 7.55 4.53
C ASP A 151 -32.14 7.97 4.76
N ILE A 152 -31.18 7.20 4.25
CA ILE A 152 -29.75 7.51 4.39
C ILE A 152 -29.39 8.67 3.44
N ASP A 153 -28.97 9.81 4.01
CA ASP A 153 -28.46 10.92 3.21
C ASP A 153 -27.11 10.59 2.56
N THR A 154 -27.17 10.23 1.28
CA THR A 154 -25.99 9.87 0.49
C THR A 154 -25.07 11.05 0.20
N LYS A 155 -25.55 12.31 0.33
CA LYS A 155 -24.75 13.52 0.05
C LYS A 155 -23.57 13.67 1.01
N VAL A 156 -23.71 13.19 2.24
CA VAL A 156 -22.63 13.18 3.24
C VAL A 156 -21.41 12.40 2.73
N TYR A 157 -21.64 11.29 2.02
CA TYR A 157 -20.57 10.45 1.47
C TYR A 157 -19.91 11.06 0.24
N VAL A 158 -20.66 11.79 -0.58
CA VAL A 158 -20.11 12.60 -1.68
C VAL A 158 -19.15 13.64 -1.12
N ALA A 159 -19.52 14.33 -0.03
CA ALA A 159 -18.63 15.29 0.63
C ALA A 159 -17.36 14.62 1.20
N LYS A 160 -17.48 13.43 1.79
CA LYS A 160 -16.32 12.64 2.26
C LYS A 160 -15.37 12.28 1.11
N LEU A 161 -15.91 11.87 -0.04
CA LEU A 161 -15.11 11.59 -1.25
C LEU A 161 -14.44 12.86 -1.78
N ASP A 162 -15.13 14.00 -1.74
CA ASP A 162 -14.57 15.30 -2.15
C ASP A 162 -13.36 15.68 -1.28
N THR A 163 -13.48 15.58 0.05
CA THR A 163 -12.36 15.80 0.97
C THR A 163 -11.20 14.84 0.69
N LEU A 164 -11.48 13.58 0.39
CA LEU A 164 -10.44 12.61 0.08
C LEU A 164 -9.73 12.92 -1.24
N VAL A 165 -10.47 13.32 -2.28
CA VAL A 165 -9.93 13.79 -3.56
C VAL A 165 -8.99 14.98 -3.34
N GLN A 166 -9.43 15.98 -2.57
CA GLN A 166 -8.63 17.17 -2.26
C GLN A 166 -7.35 16.77 -1.48
N SER A 167 -7.47 15.87 -0.51
CA SER A 167 -6.34 15.39 0.29
C SER A 167 -5.29 14.67 -0.57
N PHE A 168 -5.72 13.82 -1.51
CA PHE A 168 -4.81 13.16 -2.45
C PHE A 168 -4.15 14.15 -3.40
N ASN A 169 -4.89 15.13 -3.93
CA ASN A 169 -4.33 16.15 -4.80
C ASN A 169 -3.28 16.99 -4.09
N SER A 170 -3.56 17.43 -2.86
CA SER A 170 -2.60 18.19 -2.06
C SER A 170 -1.37 17.36 -1.69
N ARG A 171 -1.56 16.11 -1.23
CA ARG A 171 -0.46 15.24 -0.78
C ARG A 171 0.52 14.87 -1.89
N PHE A 172 0.05 14.75 -3.13
CA PHE A 172 0.86 14.34 -4.27
C PHE A 172 1.12 15.47 -5.26
N HIS A 173 0.93 16.73 -4.84
CA HIS A 173 1.12 17.90 -5.71
C HIS A 173 2.57 18.03 -6.20
N ASP A 174 3.56 17.71 -5.36
CA ASP A 174 4.98 17.81 -5.73
C ASP A 174 5.34 16.86 -6.90
N PHE A 175 4.66 15.71 -7.01
CA PHE A 175 4.84 14.80 -8.14
C PHE A 175 4.33 15.39 -9.46
N ASP A 176 3.38 16.32 -9.40
CA ASP A 176 2.89 17.00 -10.60
C ASP A 176 3.98 17.93 -11.18
N GLN A 177 4.90 18.45 -10.35
CA GLN A 177 6.01 19.31 -10.79
C GLN A 177 7.07 18.53 -11.59
N CYS A 178 7.39 17.31 -11.17
CA CYS A 178 8.35 16.44 -11.86
C CYS A 178 7.70 15.51 -12.90
N ARG A 179 6.40 15.65 -13.15
CA ARG A 179 5.62 14.72 -13.99
C ARG A 179 6.16 14.62 -15.41
N LEU A 180 6.58 15.74 -15.99
CA LEU A 180 7.09 15.76 -17.37
C LEU A 180 8.43 15.02 -17.48
N LEU A 181 9.38 15.31 -16.58
CA LEU A 181 10.68 14.63 -16.55
C LEU A 181 10.54 13.13 -16.19
N MET A 182 9.57 12.80 -15.33
CA MET A 182 9.23 11.42 -15.03
C MET A 182 8.62 10.69 -16.23
N LYS A 183 7.79 11.38 -17.03
CA LYS A 183 7.26 10.85 -18.30
C LYS A 183 8.39 10.69 -19.33
N LEU A 184 9.32 11.65 -19.41
CA LEU A 184 10.51 11.56 -20.25
C LEU A 184 11.37 10.35 -19.88
N PHE A 185 11.49 10.04 -18.59
CA PHE A 185 12.14 8.82 -18.13
C PHE A 185 11.34 7.56 -18.49
N ALA A 186 10.02 7.57 -18.30
CA ALA A 186 9.20 6.37 -18.44
C ALA A 186 8.87 6.00 -19.88
N ASP A 187 8.75 6.99 -20.76
CA ASP A 187 8.38 6.83 -22.16
C ASP A 187 8.83 8.03 -23.01
N PRO A 188 10.13 8.15 -23.30
CA PRO A 188 10.68 9.31 -24.00
C PRO A 188 10.09 9.47 -25.41
N PHE A 189 9.63 8.41 -26.06
CA PHE A 189 9.07 8.45 -27.41
C PHE A 189 7.65 9.07 -27.49
N SER A 190 6.98 9.30 -26.36
CA SER A 190 5.65 9.93 -26.31
C SER A 190 5.65 11.37 -25.75
N VAL A 191 6.82 11.91 -25.43
CA VAL A 191 6.97 13.26 -24.90
C VAL A 191 7.13 14.26 -26.04
N SER A 192 6.40 15.38 -25.95
CA SER A 192 6.57 16.48 -26.89
C SER A 192 7.90 17.18 -26.61
N VAL A 193 8.71 17.39 -27.65
CA VAL A 193 9.98 18.13 -27.56
C VAL A 193 9.73 19.56 -27.08
N ASP A 194 8.66 20.19 -27.53
CA ASP A 194 8.32 21.58 -27.23
C ASP A 194 7.98 21.83 -25.75
N ASP A 195 7.58 20.78 -25.02
CA ASP A 195 7.21 20.88 -23.60
C ASP A 195 8.45 20.93 -22.68
N LEU A 196 9.63 20.54 -23.18
CA LEU A 196 10.86 20.39 -22.40
C LEU A 196 11.76 21.64 -22.44
N SER A 197 12.65 21.77 -21.44
CA SER A 197 13.73 22.75 -21.47
C SER A 197 14.71 22.45 -22.62
N ALA A 198 15.34 23.51 -23.15
CA ALA A 198 16.22 23.45 -24.32
C ALA A 198 17.35 22.41 -24.22
N GLU A 199 17.82 22.12 -23.00
CA GLU A 199 18.87 21.12 -22.75
C GLU A 199 18.47 19.69 -23.17
N TYR A 200 17.17 19.34 -23.12
CA TYR A 200 16.69 18.02 -23.54
C TYR A 200 16.24 17.97 -25.00
N GLN A 201 15.97 19.11 -25.62
CA GLN A 201 15.22 19.16 -26.88
C GLN A 201 15.98 18.49 -28.03
N LEU A 202 17.27 18.78 -28.19
CA LEU A 202 18.10 18.18 -29.24
C LEU A 202 18.31 16.68 -29.01
N GLU A 203 18.66 16.30 -27.77
CA GLU A 203 18.81 14.89 -27.39
C GLU A 203 17.52 14.09 -27.63
N LEU A 204 16.37 14.64 -27.24
CA LEU A 204 15.10 13.96 -27.45
C LEU A 204 14.75 13.86 -28.93
N THR A 205 15.05 14.89 -29.73
CA THR A 205 14.82 14.88 -31.18
C THR A 205 15.63 13.77 -31.84
N ASP A 206 16.93 13.69 -31.54
CA ASP A 206 17.81 12.65 -32.08
C ASP A 206 17.37 11.25 -31.62
N LEU A 207 16.98 11.12 -30.34
CA LEU A 207 16.46 9.87 -29.78
C LEU A 207 15.20 9.41 -30.52
N GLN A 208 14.23 10.30 -30.71
CA GLN A 208 12.95 9.99 -31.34
C GLN A 208 13.08 9.74 -32.85
N ALA A 209 14.13 10.25 -33.49
CA ALA A 209 14.42 10.01 -34.89
C ALA A 209 15.11 8.65 -35.16
N SER A 210 15.75 8.04 -34.14
CA SER A 210 16.41 6.74 -34.30
C SER A 210 15.45 5.56 -34.14
N ASP A 211 15.26 4.80 -35.21
CA ASP A 211 14.50 3.55 -35.18
C ASP A 211 15.25 2.44 -34.44
N GLU A 212 16.59 2.46 -34.44
CA GLU A 212 17.42 1.51 -33.69
C GLU A 212 17.25 1.68 -32.18
N LEU A 213 17.30 2.91 -31.67
CA LEU A 213 17.07 3.20 -30.26
C LEU A 213 15.62 2.90 -29.86
N ARG A 214 14.66 3.15 -30.75
CA ARG A 214 13.26 2.78 -30.53
C ARG A 214 13.06 1.26 -30.45
N ALA A 215 13.72 0.48 -31.29
CA ALA A 215 13.70 -0.98 -31.21
C ALA A 215 14.34 -1.46 -29.90
N THR A 216 15.52 -0.92 -29.56
CA THR A 216 16.23 -1.22 -28.31
C THR A 216 15.37 -0.94 -27.08
N TYR A 217 14.63 0.18 -27.06
CA TYR A 217 13.70 0.53 -25.98
C TYR A 217 12.56 -0.48 -25.82
N ARG A 218 12.03 -1.02 -26.92
CA ARG A 218 10.93 -2.00 -26.90
C ARG A 218 11.38 -3.38 -26.44
N GLU A 219 12.63 -3.74 -26.73
CA GLU A 219 13.18 -5.07 -26.45
C GLU A 219 13.79 -5.21 -25.05
N ASN A 220 14.17 -4.09 -24.41
CA ASN A 220 14.88 -4.09 -23.14
C ASN A 220 14.03 -3.60 -21.96
N SER A 221 14.47 -3.89 -20.74
CA SER A 221 13.92 -3.23 -19.56
C SER A 221 14.28 -1.74 -19.58
N LEU A 222 13.48 -0.90 -18.89
CA LEU A 222 13.71 0.54 -18.88
C LEU A 222 15.13 0.92 -18.42
N LEU A 223 15.63 0.23 -17.39
CA LEU A 223 16.98 0.50 -16.86
C LEU A 223 18.08 0.03 -17.81
N ASP A 224 17.87 -1.10 -18.50
CA ASP A 224 18.85 -1.61 -19.46
C ASP A 224 18.92 -0.73 -20.70
N PHE A 225 17.77 -0.21 -21.18
CA PHE A 225 17.73 0.77 -22.26
C PHE A 225 18.62 1.99 -21.95
N TYR A 226 18.45 2.63 -20.79
CA TYR A 226 19.26 3.79 -20.42
C TYR A 226 20.75 3.47 -20.23
N ARG A 227 21.10 2.22 -19.85
CA ARG A 227 22.50 1.77 -19.80
C ARG A 227 23.13 1.65 -21.19
N THR A 228 22.33 1.29 -22.21
CA THR A 228 22.79 1.16 -23.60
C THR A 228 22.85 2.49 -24.35
N LEU A 229 22.27 3.56 -23.79
CA LEU A 229 22.22 4.86 -24.43
C LEU A 229 23.65 5.38 -24.71
N PRO A 230 23.95 5.95 -25.89
CA PRO A 230 25.24 6.56 -26.18
C PRO A 230 25.55 7.77 -25.28
N ASP A 231 26.82 8.14 -25.17
CA ASP A 231 27.27 9.31 -24.39
C ASP A 231 26.88 10.66 -25.02
N THR A 232 26.29 10.65 -26.21
CA THR A 232 25.69 11.83 -26.86
C THR A 232 24.37 12.26 -26.22
N PHE A 233 23.84 11.49 -25.26
CA PHE A 233 22.57 11.77 -24.57
C PHE A 233 22.76 11.99 -23.04
N PRO A 234 23.65 12.91 -22.62
CA PRO A 234 23.97 13.09 -21.20
C PRO A 234 22.76 13.56 -20.37
N ASN A 235 21.94 14.48 -20.86
CA ASN A 235 20.82 15.00 -20.08
C ASN A 235 19.73 13.93 -19.88
N LEU A 236 19.44 13.13 -20.92
CA LEU A 236 18.52 12.00 -20.80
C LEU A 236 19.04 10.93 -19.82
N LYS A 237 20.35 10.64 -19.84
CA LYS A 237 20.99 9.74 -18.87
C LYS A 237 20.89 10.27 -17.44
N ASP A 238 21.18 11.55 -17.23
CA ASP A 238 21.13 12.18 -15.90
C ASP A 238 19.71 12.16 -15.33
N ASN A 239 18.71 12.52 -16.16
CA ASN A 239 17.31 12.42 -15.77
C ASN A 239 16.92 10.97 -15.40
N ALA A 240 17.40 9.98 -16.16
CA ALA A 240 17.15 8.57 -15.88
C ALA A 240 17.82 8.11 -14.58
N LEU A 241 19.04 8.56 -14.28
CA LEU A 241 19.72 8.28 -13.02
C LEU A 241 18.92 8.81 -11.84
N VAL A 242 18.49 10.07 -11.88
CA VAL A 242 17.67 10.71 -10.84
C VAL A 242 16.41 9.91 -10.56
N HIS A 243 15.68 9.48 -11.60
CA HIS A 243 14.44 8.71 -11.43
C HIS A 243 14.66 7.24 -11.05
N THR A 244 15.83 6.68 -11.35
CA THR A 244 16.21 5.32 -10.96
C THR A 244 16.56 5.23 -9.47
N ILE A 245 17.23 6.24 -8.92
CA ILE A 245 17.65 6.25 -7.51
C ILE A 245 16.55 6.70 -6.55
N MET A 246 15.47 7.30 -7.05
CA MET A 246 14.34 7.71 -6.22
C MET A 246 13.62 6.50 -5.61
N PHE A 247 13.75 6.35 -4.29
CA PHE A 247 13.00 5.35 -3.53
C PHE A 247 11.52 5.76 -3.46
N GLY A 248 10.69 5.07 -4.23
CA GLY A 248 9.26 5.34 -4.28
C GLY A 248 8.47 4.82 -3.06
N SER A 249 9.08 3.99 -2.20
CA SER A 249 8.47 3.54 -0.94
C SER A 249 9.53 3.18 0.09
N THR A 250 9.13 3.17 1.37
CA THR A 250 9.93 2.69 2.49
C THR A 250 9.99 1.16 2.58
N TYR A 251 9.48 0.44 1.57
CA TYR A 251 9.34 -1.02 1.61
C TYR A 251 10.66 -1.73 1.92
N CYS A 252 11.78 -1.32 1.30
CA CYS A 252 13.09 -1.90 1.59
C CYS A 252 13.50 -1.71 3.05
N CYS A 253 13.23 -0.52 3.62
CA CYS A 253 13.46 -0.25 5.04
C CYS A 253 12.55 -1.11 5.93
N GLU A 254 11.26 -1.24 5.60
CA GLU A 254 10.30 -2.07 6.33
C GLU A 254 10.68 -3.55 6.31
N GLN A 255 11.21 -4.05 5.19
CA GLN A 255 11.76 -5.40 5.08
C GLN A 255 13.00 -5.55 5.97
N ALA A 256 13.93 -4.60 5.93
CA ALA A 256 15.12 -4.61 6.79
C ALA A 256 14.74 -4.64 8.28
N PHE A 257 13.78 -3.81 8.72
CA PHE A 257 13.27 -3.81 10.09
C PHE A 257 12.56 -5.12 10.46
N SER A 258 11.84 -5.73 9.52
CA SER A 258 11.19 -7.02 9.74
C SER A 258 12.22 -8.14 9.95
N GLN A 259 13.29 -8.16 9.15
CA GLN A 259 14.43 -9.07 9.31
C GLN A 259 15.19 -8.81 10.62
N MET A 260 15.38 -7.53 10.98
CA MET A 260 15.97 -7.16 12.28
C MET A 260 15.19 -7.77 13.45
N LYS A 261 13.85 -7.66 13.42
CA LYS A 261 12.99 -8.17 14.49
C LYS A 261 13.07 -9.69 14.65
N LEU A 262 13.24 -10.43 13.56
CA LEU A 262 13.45 -11.88 13.62
C LEU A 262 14.80 -12.24 14.26
N ASN A 263 15.85 -11.46 14.00
CA ASN A 263 17.19 -11.72 14.51
C ASN A 263 17.40 -11.24 15.95
N LYS A 264 16.73 -10.15 16.36
CA LYS A 264 16.61 -9.72 17.75
C LYS A 264 15.54 -10.56 18.47
N SER A 265 15.72 -11.89 18.52
CA SER A 265 14.84 -12.75 19.33
C SER A 265 15.18 -12.61 20.82
N ASN A 266 14.20 -12.86 21.69
CA ASN A 266 14.39 -12.88 23.15
C ASN A 266 15.39 -13.94 23.64
N THR A 267 15.87 -14.82 22.76
CA THR A 267 16.85 -15.87 23.04
C THR A 267 18.29 -15.46 22.71
N ARG A 268 18.51 -14.30 22.08
CA ARG A 268 19.84 -13.85 21.63
C ARG A 268 20.30 -12.62 22.43
N ASN A 269 20.93 -12.88 23.58
CA ASN A 269 21.28 -11.85 24.57
C ASN A 269 22.58 -11.07 24.29
N GLN A 270 23.30 -11.35 23.19
CA GLN A 270 24.63 -10.77 22.89
C GLN A 270 24.80 -10.39 21.40
N LEU A 271 23.82 -9.70 20.83
CA LEU A 271 23.99 -9.10 19.50
C LEU A 271 24.65 -7.73 19.66
N THR A 272 25.92 -7.61 19.26
CA THR A 272 26.60 -6.31 19.12
C THR A 272 26.03 -5.57 17.91
N ASP A 273 26.22 -4.24 17.88
CA ASP A 273 25.79 -3.41 16.75
C ASP A 273 26.48 -3.80 15.44
N ASP A 274 27.78 -4.11 15.49
CA ASP A 274 28.55 -4.58 14.32
C ASP A 274 27.98 -5.89 13.73
N ASN A 275 27.63 -6.84 14.61
CA ASN A 275 27.03 -8.10 14.19
C ASN A 275 25.64 -7.90 13.59
N LEU A 276 24.87 -6.96 14.16
CA LEU A 276 23.56 -6.62 13.64
C LEU A 276 23.65 -5.98 12.26
N GLU A 277 24.56 -5.03 12.08
CA GLU A 277 24.81 -4.35 10.82
C GLU A 277 25.25 -5.33 9.72
N ALA A 278 26.18 -6.24 10.05
CA ALA A 278 26.62 -7.29 9.13
C ALA A 278 25.48 -8.22 8.71
N ILE A 279 24.65 -8.67 9.66
CA ILE A 279 23.47 -9.50 9.37
C ILE A 279 22.48 -8.75 8.49
N LEU A 280 22.20 -7.48 8.79
CA LEU A 280 21.28 -6.68 7.98
C LEU A 280 21.81 -6.49 6.56
N ARG A 281 23.10 -6.20 6.38
CA ARG A 281 23.73 -6.14 5.05
C ARG A 281 23.56 -7.44 4.27
N LEU A 282 23.83 -8.59 4.90
CA LEU A 282 23.67 -9.91 4.26
C LEU A 282 22.21 -10.19 3.87
N LEU A 283 21.24 -9.85 4.74
CA LEU A 283 19.83 -10.17 4.52
C LEU A 283 19.12 -9.21 3.56
N THR A 284 19.64 -7.99 3.40
CA THR A 284 19.04 -6.96 2.55
C THR A 284 19.73 -6.83 1.19
N SER A 285 20.93 -7.39 1.05
CA SER A 285 21.68 -7.41 -0.20
C SER A 285 21.27 -8.58 -1.10
N ASN A 286 21.25 -8.32 -2.41
CA ASN A 286 21.15 -9.37 -3.43
C ASN A 286 22.54 -9.85 -3.90
N ILE A 287 23.63 -9.30 -3.34
CA ILE A 287 25.00 -9.69 -3.65
C ILE A 287 25.24 -11.07 -3.04
N LYS A 288 25.59 -12.04 -3.87
CA LYS A 288 26.01 -13.36 -3.40
C LYS A 288 27.45 -13.27 -2.90
N PRO A 289 27.72 -13.60 -1.63
CA PRO A 289 29.09 -13.70 -1.14
C PRO A 289 29.83 -14.79 -1.93
N ASP A 290 31.08 -14.53 -2.28
CA ASP A 290 31.97 -15.55 -2.81
C ASP A 290 32.46 -16.43 -1.66
N PHE A 291 31.67 -17.46 -1.34
CA PHE A 291 31.96 -18.37 -0.23
C PHE A 291 33.25 -19.17 -0.46
N SER A 292 33.62 -19.42 -1.72
CA SER A 292 34.85 -20.14 -2.05
C SER A 292 36.06 -19.30 -1.66
N LYS A 293 36.10 -18.04 -2.11
CA LYS A 293 37.17 -17.11 -1.72
C LYS A 293 37.23 -16.89 -0.20
N LEU A 294 36.08 -16.75 0.45
CA LEU A 294 36.03 -16.59 1.91
C LEU A 294 36.55 -17.81 2.66
N ALA A 295 36.28 -19.03 2.16
CA ALA A 295 36.78 -20.26 2.75
C ALA A 295 38.29 -20.41 2.56
N ASP A 296 38.82 -20.00 1.40
CA ASP A 296 40.25 -20.04 1.10
C ASP A 296 41.04 -19.02 1.96
N ASP A 297 40.44 -17.87 2.28
CA ASP A 297 41.04 -16.81 3.11
C ASP A 297 40.96 -17.10 4.63
N MET A 298 40.22 -18.14 5.07
CA MET A 298 40.13 -18.50 6.48
C MET A 298 41.38 -19.27 6.94
N GLN A 299 42.12 -18.71 7.90
CA GLN A 299 43.21 -19.43 8.57
C GLN A 299 42.66 -20.72 9.22
N HIS A 300 43.16 -21.87 8.77
CA HIS A 300 42.98 -23.12 9.48
C HIS A 300 43.54 -22.97 10.89
N HIS A 301 42.70 -23.09 11.91
CA HIS A 301 43.14 -23.35 13.26
C HIS A 301 43.42 -24.85 13.37
N PRO A 302 44.68 -25.32 13.31
CA PRO A 302 44.96 -26.71 13.65
C PRO A 302 44.57 -26.90 15.12
N SER A 303 43.62 -27.79 15.36
CA SER A 303 43.36 -28.30 16.70
C SER A 303 44.62 -29.00 17.22
N HIS A 304 45.12 -28.55 18.37
CA HIS A 304 46.17 -29.21 19.13
C HIS A 304 45.68 -30.54 19.72
#